data_AF-A0A6N7IY33-F1
#
_entry.id   AF-A0A6N7IY33-F1
#
_cell.length_a   1.000
_cell.length_b   1.000
_cell.length_c   1.000
_cell.angle_alpha   90.00
_cell.angle_beta   90.00
_cell.angle_gamma   90.00
#
_symmetry.space_group_name_H-M   'P 1'
#
loop_
_entity.id
_entity.type
_entity.pdbx_description
1 polymer ?
#
loop_
_entity_poly.entity_id
_entity_poly.type
_entity_poly.pdbx_seq_one_letter_code
_entity_poly.pdbx_strand_id
1 'polypeptide(L)'
;AVAAVTPFGIVTCLLLGAMIATTDPSAVIAVFRDVGAPALLIRLVEGEALLNDAAAIAIMGVLLAMLTGHGGDASIGTGLRELAKGFSGGVVFGLTAGRIAAFLLPALRGIAQAEAAWTLALPYPLYLVAEDVLGVSGVVSVVCAGLVIGALGRTRMT
;
A
#
# COMPACT_ATOMS: atom_id res chain seq x y z
N ALA A 1 27.70 -11.19 -11.87
CA ALA A 1 26.72 -12.14 -11.29
C ALA A 1 25.43 -12.19 -12.12
N VAL A 2 24.65 -11.11 -12.26
CA VAL A 2 23.38 -11.12 -13.04
C VAL A 2 23.59 -11.27 -14.55
N ALA A 3 24.67 -10.70 -15.09
CA ALA A 3 25.04 -10.83 -16.51
C ALA A 3 25.35 -12.28 -16.97
N ALA A 4 25.51 -13.22 -16.04
CA ALA A 4 25.72 -14.64 -16.37
C ALA A 4 24.40 -15.37 -16.66
N VAL A 5 23.25 -14.81 -16.26
CA VAL A 5 21.92 -15.45 -16.37
C VAL A 5 21.03 -14.70 -17.35
N THR A 6 21.18 -13.37 -17.47
CA THR A 6 20.32 -12.56 -18.34
C THR A 6 21.08 -11.39 -18.97
N PRO A 7 20.69 -10.93 -20.18
CA PRO A 7 21.24 -9.73 -20.81
C PRO A 7 20.69 -8.42 -20.22
N PHE A 8 19.72 -8.49 -19.30
CA PHE A 8 19.08 -7.32 -18.70
C PHE A 8 19.86 -6.75 -17.51
N GLY A 9 19.73 -5.44 -17.28
CA GLY A 9 20.33 -4.76 -16.15
C GLY A 9 19.70 -5.15 -14.81
N ILE A 10 20.44 -4.98 -13.71
CA ILE A 10 20.00 -5.33 -12.35
C ILE A 10 18.67 -4.66 -11.98
N VAL A 11 18.45 -3.41 -12.37
CA VAL A 11 17.21 -2.66 -12.06
C VAL A 11 16.00 -3.30 -12.76
N THR A 12 16.17 -3.78 -14.00
CA THR A 12 15.13 -4.52 -14.73
C THR A 12 14.83 -5.86 -14.07
N CYS A 13 15.86 -6.56 -13.58
CA CYS A 13 15.66 -7.82 -12.84
C CYS A 13 14.95 -7.59 -11.49
N LEU A 14 15.29 -6.51 -10.78
CA LEU A 14 14.61 -6.13 -9.54
C LEU A 14 13.16 -5.70 -9.80
N LEU A 15 12.90 -5.00 -10.90
CA LEU A 15 11.54 -4.61 -11.30
C LEU A 15 10.68 -5.84 -11.56
N LEU A 16 11.21 -6.81 -12.31
CA LEU A 16 10.56 -8.10 -12.53
C LEU A 16 10.30 -8.82 -11.19
N GLY A 17 11.28 -8.82 -10.29
CA GLY A 17 11.13 -9.38 -8.95
C GLY A 17 10.00 -8.72 -8.17
N ALA A 18 9.91 -7.39 -8.18
CA ALA A 18 8.83 -6.64 -7.54
C ALA A 18 7.45 -6.95 -8.16
N MET A 19 7.38 -7.12 -9.48
CA MET A 19 6.14 -7.52 -10.17
C MET A 19 5.67 -8.92 -9.81
N ILE A 20 6.59 -9.85 -9.54
CA ILE A 20 6.27 -11.24 -9.18
C ILE A 20 6.07 -11.41 -7.67
N ALA A 21 6.57 -10.47 -6.85
CA ALA A 21 6.50 -10.55 -5.40
C ALA A 21 5.08 -10.49 -4.83
N THR A 22 4.13 -9.81 -5.52
CA THR A 22 2.71 -9.79 -5.11
C THR A 22 2.13 -11.21 -5.17
N THR A 23 1.46 -11.61 -4.09
CA THR A 23 0.88 -12.94 -3.93
C THR A 23 -0.59 -12.80 -3.63
N ASP A 24 -1.46 -13.43 -4.42
CA ASP A 24 -2.89 -13.51 -4.11
C ASP A 24 -3.16 -14.72 -3.19
N PRO A 25 -3.50 -14.52 -1.90
CA PRO A 25 -3.78 -15.62 -0.98
C PRO A 25 -5.20 -16.18 -1.12
N SER A 26 -6.02 -15.69 -2.07
CA SER A 26 -7.45 -16.05 -2.19
C SER A 26 -7.71 -17.56 -2.15
N ALA A 27 -6.92 -18.35 -2.88
CA ALA A 27 -7.01 -19.81 -2.89
C ALA A 27 -6.67 -20.44 -1.52
N VAL A 28 -5.63 -19.94 -0.85
CA VAL A 28 -5.20 -20.42 0.47
C VAL A 28 -6.26 -20.09 1.52
N ILE A 29 -6.84 -18.89 1.46
CA ILE A 29 -7.91 -18.45 2.36
C ILE A 29 -9.16 -19.31 2.20
N ALA A 30 -9.53 -19.68 0.96
CA ALA A 30 -10.66 -20.56 0.71
C ALA A 30 -10.48 -21.92 1.40
N VAL A 31 -9.31 -22.54 1.23
CA VAL A 31 -8.97 -23.81 1.89
C VAL A 31 -8.94 -23.65 3.42
N PHE A 32 -8.39 -22.56 3.94
CA PHE A 32 -8.35 -22.28 5.38
C PHE A 32 -9.74 -22.15 5.99
N ARG A 33 -10.70 -21.58 5.25
CA ARG A 33 -12.11 -21.52 5.69
C ARG A 33 -12.75 -22.91 5.69
N ASP A 34 -12.48 -23.72 4.67
CA ASP A 34 -13.02 -25.09 4.56
C ASP A 34 -12.52 -26.01 5.69
N VAL A 35 -11.25 -25.86 6.10
CA VAL A 35 -10.67 -26.67 7.20
C VAL A 35 -10.92 -26.09 8.60
N GLY A 36 -11.69 -25.00 8.71
CA GLY A 36 -12.03 -24.38 10.00
C GLY A 36 -10.85 -23.70 10.69
N ALA A 37 -9.92 -23.11 9.94
CA ALA A 37 -8.78 -22.40 10.50
C ALA A 37 -9.22 -21.20 11.37
N PRO A 38 -8.44 -20.83 12.40
CA PRO A 38 -8.77 -19.71 13.26
C PRO A 38 -8.94 -18.40 12.46
N ALA A 39 -9.97 -17.61 12.78
CA ALA A 39 -10.22 -16.32 12.15
C ALA A 39 -9.05 -15.31 12.31
N LEU A 40 -8.16 -15.54 13.28
CA LEU A 40 -6.92 -14.77 13.40
C LEU A 40 -5.93 -15.12 12.28
N LEU A 41 -5.79 -16.40 11.92
CA LEU A 41 -4.87 -16.86 10.88
C LEU A 41 -5.29 -16.31 9.51
N ILE A 42 -6.60 -16.35 9.20
CA ILE A 42 -7.15 -15.78 7.97
C ILE A 42 -6.83 -14.28 7.88
N ARG A 43 -7.07 -13.52 8.97
CA ARG A 43 -6.77 -12.09 9.02
C ARG A 43 -5.28 -11.76 8.90
N LEU A 44 -4.40 -12.62 9.43
CA LEU A 44 -2.96 -12.44 9.31
C LEU A 44 -2.50 -12.61 7.86
N VAL A 45 -2.97 -13.66 7.17
CA VAL A 45 -2.63 -13.91 5.76
C VAL A 45 -3.20 -12.82 4.84
N GLU A 46 -4.45 -12.40 5.07
CA GLU A 46 -5.05 -11.26 4.36
C GLU A 46 -4.22 -9.98 4.58
N GLY A 47 -3.80 -9.71 5.82
CA GLY A 47 -2.99 -8.56 6.16
C GLY A 47 -1.58 -8.60 5.54
N GLU A 48 -0.94 -9.76 5.52
CA GLU A 48 0.36 -9.97 4.88
C GLU A 48 0.30 -9.68 3.38
N ALA A 49 -0.69 -10.25 2.68
CA ALA A 49 -0.87 -10.02 1.25
C ALA A 49 -1.15 -8.54 0.93
N LEU A 50 -2.03 -7.89 1.70
CA LEU A 50 -2.33 -6.46 1.52
C LEU A 50 -1.07 -5.58 1.68
N LEU A 51 -0.24 -5.86 2.68
CA LEU A 51 1.02 -5.14 2.89
C LEU A 51 2.05 -5.44 1.80
N ASN A 52 2.11 -6.69 1.36
CA ASN A 52 2.99 -7.13 0.27
C ASN A 52 2.64 -6.43 -1.05
N ASP A 53 1.36 -6.33 -1.40
CA ASP A 53 0.90 -5.64 -2.61
C ASP A 53 1.27 -4.15 -2.59
N ALA A 54 1.07 -3.49 -1.45
CA ALA A 54 1.42 -2.09 -1.25
C ALA A 54 2.95 -1.86 -1.36
N ALA A 55 3.74 -2.78 -0.82
CA ALA A 55 5.20 -2.72 -0.91
C ALA A 55 5.68 -2.97 -2.35
N ALA A 56 5.13 -3.98 -3.03
CA ALA A 56 5.49 -4.34 -4.39
C ALA A 56 5.27 -3.18 -5.37
N ILE A 57 4.11 -2.52 -5.32
CA ILE A 57 3.82 -1.38 -6.20
C ILE A 57 4.65 -0.14 -5.87
N ALA A 58 4.96 0.11 -4.59
CA ALA A 58 5.84 1.20 -4.18
C ALA A 58 7.28 0.99 -4.68
N ILE A 59 7.81 -0.24 -4.55
CA ILE A 59 9.12 -0.62 -5.06
C ILE A 59 9.13 -0.52 -6.60
N MET A 60 8.08 -1.00 -7.26
CA MET A 60 7.93 -0.92 -8.72
C MET A 60 7.96 0.52 -9.21
N GLY A 61 7.25 1.44 -8.55
CA GLY A 61 7.24 2.86 -8.90
C GLY A 61 8.63 3.50 -8.88
N VAL A 62 9.42 3.23 -7.83
CA VAL A 62 10.80 3.73 -7.72
C VAL A 62 11.71 3.12 -8.79
N LEU A 63 11.65 1.80 -8.98
CA LEU A 63 12.47 1.12 -9.98
C LEU A 63 12.14 1.56 -11.40
N LEU A 64 10.85 1.82 -11.68
CA LEU A 64 10.42 2.36 -12.97
C LEU A 64 10.93 3.79 -13.17
N ALA A 65 10.85 4.66 -12.16
CA ALA A 65 11.39 6.01 -12.22
C ALA A 65 12.91 6.04 -12.47
N MET A 66 13.65 5.07 -11.92
CA MET A 66 15.08 4.89 -12.19
C MET A 66 15.37 4.48 -13.64
N LEU A 67 14.51 3.65 -14.25
CA LEU A 67 14.67 3.20 -15.64
C LEU A 67 14.26 4.26 -16.67
N THR A 68 13.23 5.06 -16.36
CA THR A 68 12.70 6.09 -17.28
C THR A 68 13.45 7.41 -17.22
N GLY A 69 14.49 7.52 -16.38
CA GLY A 69 15.34 8.72 -16.27
C GLY A 69 14.65 9.95 -15.68
N HIS A 70 13.49 9.79 -15.04
CA HIS A 70 12.75 10.89 -14.40
C HIS A 70 13.33 11.29 -13.03
N GLY A 71 14.39 10.61 -12.55
CA GLY A 71 15.19 11.00 -11.39
C GLY A 71 16.65 11.17 -11.80
N GLY A 72 17.21 12.37 -11.60
CA GLY A 72 18.62 12.66 -11.87
C GLY A 72 19.58 11.65 -11.23
N ASP A 73 20.74 11.44 -11.86
CA ASP A 73 21.77 10.47 -11.51
C ASP A 73 21.22 9.15 -10.98
N ALA A 74 20.96 8.21 -11.90
CA ALA A 74 20.44 6.86 -11.65
C ALA A 74 21.42 5.97 -10.86
N SER A 75 21.71 6.37 -9.62
CA SER A 75 22.48 5.62 -8.65
C SER A 75 21.55 4.79 -7.79
N ILE A 76 22.00 3.61 -7.38
CA ILE A 76 21.28 2.77 -6.42
C ILE A 76 20.99 3.54 -5.12
N GLY A 77 21.89 4.44 -4.72
CA GLY A 77 21.72 5.26 -3.51
C GLY A 77 20.60 6.28 -3.59
N THR A 78 20.36 6.88 -4.76
CA THR A 78 19.23 7.83 -4.96
C THR A 78 17.90 7.07 -4.97
N GLY A 79 17.85 5.91 -5.63
CA GLY A 79 16.69 5.02 -5.61
C GLY A 79 16.28 4.56 -4.20
N LEU A 80 17.25 4.11 -3.39
CA LEU A 80 17.00 3.73 -1.99
C LEU A 80 16.48 4.88 -1.14
N ARG A 81 17.00 6.10 -1.36
CA ARG A 81 16.56 7.29 -0.65
C ARG A 81 15.12 7.68 -1.04
N GLU A 82 14.79 7.64 -2.32
CA GLU A 82 13.42 7.90 -2.80
C GLU A 82 12.44 6.84 -2.30
N LEU A 83 12.84 5.56 -2.29
CA LEU A 83 12.04 4.49 -1.70
C LEU A 83 11.80 4.72 -0.20
N ALA A 84 12.85 5.01 0.57
CA ALA A 84 12.73 5.26 1.99
C ALA A 84 11.86 6.49 2.28
N LYS A 85 12.04 7.59 1.54
CA LYS A 85 11.23 8.81 1.66
C LYS A 85 9.77 8.55 1.28
N GLY A 86 9.52 7.92 0.13
CA GLY A 86 8.18 7.64 -0.37
C GLY A 86 7.41 6.69 0.54
N PHE A 87 8.07 5.65 1.04
CA PHE A 87 7.47 4.69 1.97
C PHE A 87 7.20 5.31 3.34
N SER A 88 8.22 5.91 3.99
CA SER A 88 8.04 6.50 5.33
C SER A 88 7.07 7.68 5.32
N GLY A 89 7.16 8.55 4.30
CA GLY A 89 6.24 9.66 4.11
C GLY A 89 4.82 9.18 3.85
N GLY A 90 4.64 8.14 3.04
CA GLY A 90 3.34 7.54 2.80
C GLY A 90 2.73 6.92 4.07
N VAL A 91 3.53 6.23 4.88
CA VAL A 91 3.08 5.70 6.18
C VAL A 91 2.61 6.85 7.10
N VAL A 92 3.42 7.88 7.28
CA VAL A 92 3.07 9.01 8.17
C VAL A 92 1.81 9.74 7.69
N PHE A 93 1.74 10.03 6.39
CA PHE A 93 0.57 10.69 5.80
C PHE A 93 -0.68 9.81 5.89
N GLY A 94 -0.60 8.53 5.52
CA GLY A 94 -1.71 7.59 5.61
C GLY A 94 -2.24 7.42 7.03
N LEU A 95 -1.35 7.29 8.03
CA LEU A 95 -1.73 7.18 9.43
C LEU A 95 -2.45 8.44 9.93
N THR A 96 -1.94 9.62 9.60
CA THR A 96 -2.54 10.90 10.02
C THR A 96 -3.87 11.14 9.33
N ALA A 97 -3.92 10.98 8.01
CA ALA A 97 -5.12 11.17 7.21
C ALA A 97 -6.22 10.16 7.53
N GLY A 98 -5.87 8.88 7.72
CA GLY A 98 -6.81 7.85 8.17
C GLY A 98 -7.40 8.15 9.55
N ARG A 99 -6.60 8.73 10.45
CA ARG A 99 -7.07 9.10 11.80
C ARG A 99 -8.02 10.30 11.76
N ILE A 100 -7.75 11.28 10.90
CA ILE A 100 -8.65 12.41 10.64
C ILE A 100 -9.96 11.90 10.03
N ALA A 101 -9.88 11.04 9.01
CA ALA A 101 -11.06 10.47 8.36
C ALA A 101 -11.90 9.62 9.33
N ALA A 102 -11.26 8.83 10.19
CA ALA A 102 -11.95 8.07 11.23
C ALA A 102 -12.56 8.95 12.32
N PHE A 103 -11.97 10.12 12.60
CA PHE A 103 -12.52 11.10 13.53
C PHE A 103 -13.77 11.79 12.97
N LEU A 104 -13.87 11.94 11.64
CA LEU A 104 -15.02 12.55 10.97
C LEU A 104 -16.20 11.59 10.80
N LEU A 105 -15.99 10.27 10.87
CA LEU A 105 -17.07 9.27 10.72
C LEU A 105 -18.29 9.51 11.64
N PRO A 106 -18.14 9.80 12.95
CA PRO A 106 -19.29 10.10 13.81
C PRO A 106 -20.12 11.31 13.37
N ALA A 107 -19.54 12.26 12.62
CA ALA A 107 -20.28 13.40 12.08
C ALA A 107 -21.33 12.99 11.03
N LEU A 108 -21.20 11.79 10.44
CA LEU A 108 -22.15 11.20 9.50
C LEU A 108 -23.39 10.59 10.17
N ARG A 109 -23.48 10.67 11.51
CA ARG A 109 -24.67 10.31 12.32
C ARG A 109 -25.18 8.88 12.10
N GLY A 110 -24.31 7.93 11.76
CA GLY A 110 -24.69 6.53 11.57
C GLY A 110 -25.48 6.26 10.28
N ILE A 111 -25.46 7.19 9.32
CA ILE A 111 -26.09 6.97 8.01
C ILE A 111 -25.18 6.02 7.21
N ALA A 112 -25.53 4.74 7.17
CA ALA A 112 -24.72 3.69 6.54
C ALA A 112 -24.32 4.02 5.08
N GLN A 113 -25.20 4.65 4.31
CA GLN A 113 -24.90 5.07 2.94
C GLN A 113 -23.84 6.17 2.87
N ALA A 114 -23.85 7.11 3.83
CA ALA A 114 -22.88 8.20 3.90
C ALA A 114 -21.51 7.68 4.35
N GLU A 115 -21.48 6.74 5.32
CA GLU A 115 -20.25 6.10 5.78
C GLU A 115 -19.61 5.23 4.68
N ALA A 116 -20.43 4.49 3.93
CA ALA A 116 -19.98 3.73 2.78
C ALA A 116 -19.44 4.66 1.68
N ALA A 117 -20.16 5.73 1.34
CA ALA A 117 -19.70 6.71 0.35
C ALA A 117 -18.38 7.38 0.79
N TRP A 118 -18.24 7.72 2.07
CA TRP A 118 -17.02 8.32 2.62
C TRP A 118 -15.83 7.38 2.51
N THR A 119 -15.99 6.13 2.96
CA THR A 119 -14.90 5.13 2.92
C THR A 119 -14.53 4.69 1.51
N LEU A 120 -15.48 4.69 0.57
CA LEU A 120 -15.24 4.45 -0.86
C LEU A 120 -14.59 5.64 -1.58
N ALA A 121 -14.95 6.86 -1.20
CA ALA A 121 -14.44 8.07 -1.86
C ALA A 121 -13.05 8.47 -1.36
N LEU A 122 -12.73 8.23 -0.08
CA LEU A 122 -11.50 8.68 0.57
C LEU A 122 -10.18 8.19 -0.08
N PRO A 123 -10.04 6.96 -0.59
CA PRO A 123 -8.79 6.48 -1.18
C PRO A 123 -8.25 7.37 -2.31
N TYR A 124 -9.11 7.84 -3.21
CA TYR A 124 -8.71 8.60 -4.39
C TYR A 124 -8.08 9.98 -4.07
N PRO A 125 -8.69 10.88 -3.28
CA PRO A 125 -8.06 12.14 -2.91
C PRO A 125 -6.82 11.94 -2.06
N LEU A 126 -6.76 10.91 -1.20
CA LEU A 126 -5.55 10.61 -0.44
C LEU A 126 -4.39 10.22 -1.34
N TYR A 127 -4.65 9.39 -2.35
CA TYR A 127 -3.67 9.02 -3.35
C TYR A 127 -3.11 10.25 -4.08
N LEU A 128 -3.99 11.12 -4.59
CA LEU A 128 -3.58 12.33 -5.32
C LEU A 128 -2.77 13.30 -4.44
N VAL A 129 -3.21 13.54 -3.20
CA VAL A 129 -2.47 14.43 -2.28
C VAL A 129 -1.10 13.84 -1.93
N ALA A 130 -1.02 12.53 -1.74
CA ALA A 130 0.25 11.87 -1.46
C ALA A 130 1.24 11.98 -2.63
N GLU A 131 0.80 11.71 -3.86
CA GLU A 131 1.71 11.74 -5.03
C GLU A 131 2.00 13.17 -5.51
N ASP A 132 0.97 13.97 -5.77
CA ASP A 132 1.13 15.25 -6.46
C ASP A 132 1.57 16.39 -5.52
N VAL A 133 1.17 16.35 -4.25
CA VAL A 133 1.43 17.44 -3.30
C VAL A 133 2.60 17.12 -2.38
N LEU A 134 2.66 15.89 -1.85
CA LEU A 134 3.67 15.49 -0.87
C LEU A 134 4.88 14.77 -1.51
N GLY A 135 4.73 14.24 -2.72
CA GLY A 135 5.77 13.44 -3.38
C GLY A 135 6.13 12.18 -2.59
N VAL A 136 5.13 11.53 -2.00
CA VAL A 136 5.26 10.27 -1.24
C VAL A 136 4.40 9.18 -1.89
N SER A 137 4.54 7.93 -1.47
CA SER A 137 3.79 6.84 -2.08
C SER A 137 2.29 6.95 -1.79
N GLY A 138 1.50 7.20 -2.84
CA GLY A 138 0.04 7.26 -2.76
C GLY A 138 -0.58 5.95 -2.31
N VAL A 139 -0.12 4.83 -2.86
CA VAL A 139 -0.66 3.51 -2.50
C VAL A 139 -0.40 3.18 -1.02
N VAL A 140 0.82 3.38 -0.53
CA VAL A 140 1.16 3.13 0.88
C VAL A 140 0.31 4.02 1.79
N SER A 141 0.10 5.29 1.40
CA SER A 141 -0.74 6.22 2.14
C SER A 141 -2.19 5.73 2.26
N VAL A 142 -2.78 5.28 1.15
CA VAL A 142 -4.15 4.76 1.11
C VAL A 142 -4.28 3.49 1.96
N VAL A 143 -3.33 2.55 1.85
CA VAL A 143 -3.35 1.32 2.65
C VAL A 143 -3.23 1.62 4.13
N CYS A 144 -2.29 2.48 4.54
CA CYS A 144 -2.17 2.90 5.94
C CYS A 144 -3.44 3.60 6.45
N ALA A 145 -4.06 4.47 5.64
CA ALA A 145 -5.32 5.12 6.00
C ALA A 145 -6.46 4.12 6.16
N GLY A 146 -6.58 3.14 5.25
CA GLY A 146 -7.55 2.06 5.31
C GLY A 146 -7.38 1.18 6.54
N LEU A 147 -6.15 0.83 6.90
CA LEU A 147 -5.84 0.09 8.13
C LEU A 147 -6.26 0.86 9.39
N VAL A 148 -6.00 2.18 9.44
CA VAL A 148 -6.41 3.03 10.57
C VAL A 148 -7.93 3.12 10.68
N ILE A 149 -8.64 3.29 9.55
CA ILE A 149 -10.10 3.34 9.54
C ILE A 149 -10.69 1.98 9.92
N GLY A 150 -10.13 0.87 9.43
CA GLY A 150 -10.57 -0.48 9.81
C GLY A 150 -10.39 -0.77 11.30
N ALA A 151 -9.30 -0.28 11.89
CA ALA A 151 -9.02 -0.43 13.31
C ALA A 151 -9.90 0.48 14.20
N LEU A 152 -10.03 1.76 13.84
CA LEU A 152 -10.72 2.77 14.66
C LEU A 152 -12.22 2.88 14.37
N GLY A 153 -12.65 2.64 13.14
CA GLY A 153 -14.06 2.70 12.72
C GLY A 153 -14.92 1.72 13.52
N ARG A 154 -14.42 0.48 13.72
CA ARG A 154 -15.08 -0.53 14.56
C ARG A 154 -15.31 -0.09 16.01
N THR A 155 -14.46 0.78 16.55
CA THR A 155 -14.59 1.28 17.93
C THR A 155 -15.46 2.53 18.06
N ARG A 156 -15.82 3.18 16.94
CA ARG A 156 -16.58 4.44 16.92
C ARG A 156 -17.98 4.30 16.30
N MET A 157 -18.28 3.16 15.69
CA MET A 157 -19.59 2.79 15.12
C MET A 157 -20.49 2.04 16.12
N THR A 158 -20.06 1.94 17.38
CA THR A 158 -20.86 1.46 18.53
C THR A 158 -21.23 2.63 19.41
#